data_AF-A0A811TZT5-F1
#
_entry.id   AF-A0A811TZT5-F1
#
_cell.length_a   1.000
_cell.length_b   1.000
_cell.length_c   1.000
_cell.angle_alpha   90.00
_cell.angle_beta   90.00
_cell.angle_gamma   90.00
#
_symmetry.space_group_name_H-M   'P 1'
#
loop_
_entity.id
_entity.type
_entity.pdbx_description
1 polymer ?
#
loop_
_entity_poly.entity_id
_entity_poly.type
_entity_poly.pdbx_seq_one_letter_code
_entity_poly.pdbx_strand_id
1 'polypeptide(L)'
;MKSVYVTRPDVASIGIDLLKKECDVSSWSQAVPVPRDELLRQVVGKDAIYCALTDKIDSEIIERAGPQLKCIATIQLDMNTSM
;
A
#
# COMPACT_ATOMS: atom_id res chain seq x y z
N MET A 1 13.97 -0.67 10.98
CA MET A 1 13.53 0.21 9.87
C MET A 1 12.04 0.03 9.70
N LYS A 2 11.27 1.07 9.36
CA LYS A 2 9.80 0.94 9.23
C LYS A 2 9.47 0.18 7.94
N SER A 3 8.62 -0.85 7.99
CA SER A 3 8.24 -1.63 6.81
C SER A 3 6.92 -1.13 6.22
N VAL A 4 6.91 -0.84 4.92
CA VAL A 4 5.74 -0.30 4.21
C VAL A 4 5.37 -1.22 3.06
N TYR A 5 4.07 -1.52 2.94
CA TYR A 5 3.52 -2.25 1.80
C TYR A 5 2.81 -1.31 0.83
N VAL A 6 3.17 -1.38 -0.45
CA VAL A 6 2.61 -0.57 -1.54
C VAL A 6 1.80 -1.49 -2.46
N THR A 7 0.49 -1.28 -2.56
CA THR A 7 -0.39 -2.16 -3.35
C THR A 7 -0.35 -1.87 -4.86
N ARG A 8 0.13 -0.69 -5.26
CA ARG A 8 0.15 -0.22 -6.65
C ARG A 8 1.55 0.19 -7.09
N PRO A 9 2.19 -0.55 -8.01
CA PRO A 9 3.51 -0.19 -8.53
C PRO A 9 3.46 0.95 -9.57
N ASP A 10 2.28 1.24 -10.10
CA ASP A 10 2.03 2.23 -11.16
C ASP A 10 1.82 3.67 -10.67
N VAL A 11 2.02 3.90 -9.37
CA VAL A 11 2.11 5.25 -8.80
C VAL A 11 3.45 5.90 -9.18
N ALA A 12 3.50 7.24 -9.16
CA ALA A 12 4.70 7.97 -9.55
C ALA A 12 5.94 7.49 -8.77
N SER A 13 6.96 7.01 -9.50
CA SER A 13 8.15 6.37 -8.92
C SER A 13 8.89 7.29 -7.95
N ILE A 14 8.87 8.60 -8.19
CA ILE A 14 9.48 9.61 -7.31
C ILE A 14 8.97 9.53 -5.87
N GLY A 15 7.68 9.24 -5.65
CA GLY A 15 7.12 9.08 -4.31
C GLY A 15 7.63 7.81 -3.64
N ILE A 16 7.73 6.72 -4.40
CA ILE A 16 8.25 5.44 -3.90
C ILE A 16 9.75 5.52 -3.62
N ASP A 17 10.51 6.23 -4.45
CA ASP A 17 11.96 6.40 -4.27
C ASP A 17 12.28 7.26 -3.05
N LEU A 18 11.44 8.26 -2.73
CA LEU A 18 11.52 9.00 -1.47
C LEU A 18 11.21 8.08 -0.27
N LEU A 19 10.18 7.25 -0.38
CA LEU A 19 9.80 6.32 0.69
C LEU A 19 10.90 5.28 0.98
N LYS A 20 11.53 4.73 -0.07
CA LYS A 20 12.64 3.76 0.01
C LYS A 20 13.89 4.29 0.72
N LYS A 21 14.08 5.61 0.81
CA LYS A 21 15.20 6.21 1.56
C LYS A 21 15.05 6.07 3.07
N GLU A 22 13.81 6.03 3.56
CA GLU A 22 13.49 6.08 5.00
C GLU A 22 12.85 4.78 5.52
N CYS A 23 12.30 3.97 4.61
CA CYS A 23 11.51 2.79 4.92
C CYS A 23 11.95 1.58 4.09
N ASP A 24 11.72 0.39 4.65
CA ASP A 24 11.80 -0.86 3.92
C ASP A 24 10.50 -1.07 3.13
N VAL A 25 10.56 -0.89 1.82
CA VAL A 25 9.37 -0.87 0.95
C VAL A 25 9.24 -2.17 0.18
N SER A 26 8.14 -2.86 0.41
CA SER A 26 7.67 -3.98 -0.43
C SER A 26 6.49 -3.52 -1.28
N SER A 27 6.47 -3.88 -2.56
CA SER A 27 5.38 -3.49 -3.48
C SER A 27 4.79 -4.69 -4.21
N TRP A 28 3.52 -4.56 -4.61
CA TRP A 28 2.93 -5.45 -5.58
C TRP A 28 3.63 -5.35 -6.94
N SER A 29 3.66 -6.44 -7.71
CA SER A 29 4.40 -6.54 -8.97
C SER A 29 3.57 -6.17 -10.20
N GLN A 30 2.24 -6.08 -10.07
CA GLN A 30 1.33 -5.86 -11.19
C GLN A 30 0.53 -4.58 -11.03
N ALA A 31 0.22 -3.89 -12.13
CA ALA A 31 -0.65 -2.70 -12.14
C ALA A 31 -2.15 -3.07 -12.11
N VAL A 32 -2.52 -4.07 -11.30
CA VAL A 32 -3.90 -4.52 -11.08
C VAL A 32 -4.16 -4.59 -9.58
N PRO A 33 -5.43 -4.51 -9.13
CA PRO A 33 -5.77 -4.65 -7.72
C PRO A 33 -5.17 -5.94 -7.12
N VAL A 34 -4.61 -5.83 -5.91
CA VAL A 34 -4.00 -6.99 -5.23
C VAL A 34 -5.11 -7.97 -4.87
N PRO A 35 -5.01 -9.26 -5.24
CA PRO A 35 -5.96 -10.26 -4.79
C PRO A 35 -6.04 -10.30 -3.27
N ARG A 36 -7.24 -10.49 -2.72
CA ARG A 36 -7.47 -10.37 -1.27
C ARG A 36 -6.55 -11.26 -0.43
N ASP A 37 -6.35 -12.52 -0.85
CA ASP A 37 -5.50 -13.47 -0.14
C ASP A 37 -4.01 -13.09 -0.17
N GLU A 38 -3.57 -12.45 -1.26
CA GLU A 38 -2.21 -11.93 -1.36
C GLU A 38 -2.05 -10.68 -0.48
N LEU A 39 -3.03 -9.77 -0.51
CA LEU A 39 -3.04 -8.59 0.34
C LEU A 39 -2.95 -8.98 1.82
N LEU A 40 -3.76 -9.94 2.26
CA LEU A 40 -3.73 -10.49 3.63
C LEU A 40 -2.38 -11.12 4.00
N ARG A 41 -1.64 -11.69 3.04
CA ARG A 41 -0.30 -12.24 3.28
C ARG A 41 0.77 -11.16 3.36
N GLN A 42 0.70 -10.16 2.49
CA GLN A 42 1.73 -9.12 2.36
C GLN A 42 1.68 -8.07 3.47
N VAL A 43 0.51 -7.83 4.07
CA VAL A 43 0.33 -6.84 5.12
C VAL A 43 0.85 -7.29 6.49
N VAL A 44 1.06 -8.59 6.70
CA VAL A 44 1.52 -9.14 7.98
C VAL A 44 2.85 -8.50 8.38
N GLY A 45 2.92 -7.94 9.58
CA GLY A 45 4.18 -7.37 10.08
C GLY A 45 4.46 -5.95 9.60
N LYS A 46 3.60 -5.32 8.78
CA LYS A 46 3.85 -3.97 8.23
C LYS A 46 3.53 -2.87 9.22
N ASP A 47 4.35 -1.81 9.20
CA ASP A 47 4.14 -0.59 9.98
C ASP A 47 3.20 0.39 9.28
N ALA A 48 3.18 0.36 7.94
CA ALA A 48 2.25 1.16 7.15
C ALA A 48 1.82 0.47 5.85
N ILE A 49 0.64 0.86 5.36
CA ILE A 49 0.08 0.40 4.09
C ILE A 49 -0.18 1.63 3.21
N TYR A 50 0.28 1.58 1.97
CA TYR A 50 -0.02 2.56 0.93
C TYR A 50 -0.85 1.87 -0.16
N CYS A 51 -2.14 2.22 -0.25
CA CYS A 51 -3.10 1.51 -1.08
C CYS A 51 -3.88 2.43 -2.04
N ALA A 52 -4.57 1.86 -3.02
CA ALA A 52 -5.52 2.59 -3.87
C ALA A 52 -6.96 2.41 -3.39
N LEU A 53 -7.88 3.24 -3.89
CA LEU A 53 -9.32 3.12 -3.60
C LEU A 53 -9.93 1.77 -3.97
N THR A 54 -9.34 1.07 -4.93
CA THR A 54 -9.81 -0.25 -5.37
C THR A 54 -9.45 -1.36 -4.37
N ASP A 55 -8.51 -1.10 -3.46
CA ASP A 55 -8.10 -2.06 -2.45
C ASP A 55 -9.01 -1.93 -1.22
N LYS A 56 -9.69 -3.01 -0.86
CA LYS A 56 -10.53 -3.03 0.33
C LYS A 56 -9.66 -3.20 1.58
N ILE A 57 -9.49 -2.12 2.34
CA ILE A 57 -8.81 -2.12 3.64
C ILE A 57 -9.88 -2.11 4.75
N ASP A 58 -10.16 -3.27 5.32
CA ASP A 58 -11.15 -3.47 6.39
C ASP A 58 -10.48 -4.02 7.67
N SER A 59 -11.28 -4.33 8.70
CA SER A 59 -10.78 -4.77 10.00
C SER A 59 -9.87 -5.98 9.92
N GLU A 60 -10.17 -6.95 9.04
CA GLU A 60 -9.34 -8.14 8.87
C GLU A 60 -7.93 -7.79 8.38
N ILE A 61 -7.78 -6.83 7.45
CA ILE A 61 -6.46 -6.38 7.00
C ILE A 61 -5.68 -5.72 8.14
N ILE A 62 -6.36 -4.90 8.94
CA ILE A 62 -5.75 -4.18 10.06
C ILE A 62 -5.29 -5.18 11.13
N GLU A 63 -6.15 -6.14 11.49
CA GLU A 63 -5.85 -7.21 12.44
C GLU A 63 -4.69 -8.09 11.96
N ARG A 64 -4.67 -8.42 10.66
CA ARG A 64 -3.60 -9.24 10.06
C ARG A 64 -2.28 -8.51 9.94
N ALA A 65 -2.30 -7.20 9.71
CA ALA A 65 -1.11 -6.39 9.76
C ALA A 65 -0.48 -6.46 11.15
N GLY A 66 -1.30 -6.28 12.19
CA GLY A 66 -0.91 -6.43 13.59
C GLY A 66 -0.78 -5.09 14.32
N PRO A 67 -0.49 -5.12 15.64
CA PRO A 67 -0.52 -3.94 16.51
C PRO A 67 0.51 -2.86 16.18
N GLN A 68 1.52 -3.18 15.36
CA GLN A 68 2.53 -2.25 14.89
C GLN A 68 2.08 -1.40 13.69
N LEU A 69 0.95 -1.73 13.06
CA LEU A 69 0.38 -0.91 11.99
C LEU A 69 0.00 0.47 12.56
N LYS A 70 0.65 1.52 12.06
CA LYS A 70 0.50 2.90 12.54
C LYS A 70 -0.15 3.83 11.53
N CYS A 71 -0.10 3.49 10.25
CA CYS A 71 -0.56 4.39 9.20
C CYS A 71 -1.12 3.60 8.01
N ILE A 72 -2.24 4.08 7.48
CA ILE A 72 -2.81 3.64 6.22
C ILE A 72 -3.00 4.89 5.37
N ALA A 73 -2.36 4.93 4.21
CA ALA A 73 -2.42 6.04 3.28
C ALA A 73 -3.06 5.56 1.98
N THR A 74 -4.02 6.32 1.47
CA THR A 74 -4.77 5.95 0.27
C THR A 74 -4.46 6.94 -0.84
N ILE A 75 -4.06 6.44 -2.02
CA ILE A 75 -3.95 7.24 -3.23
C ILE A 75 -5.31 7.30 -3.93
N GLN A 76 -5.73 8.50 -4.28
CA GLN A 76 -6.83 8.76 -5.22
C GLN A 76 -6.23 9.41 -6.45
N LEU A 77 -6.54 8.88 -7.62
CA LEU A 77 -6.30 9.55 -8.89
C LEU A 77 -7.64 10.17 -9.31
N ASP A 78 -7.68 11.48 -9.48
CA ASP A 78 -8.84 12.15 -10.01
C ASP A 78 -8.85 11.99 -11.54
N MET A 79 -9.72 11.13 -12.06
CA MET A 79 -9.88 11.00 -13.51
C MET A 79 -10.64 12.18 -14.15
N ASN A 80 -10.73 13.34 -13.49
CA ASN A 80 -11.53 14.49 -13.93
C ASN A 80 -10.70 15.73 -14.30
N THR A 81 -9.47 15.57 -14.78
CA THR A 81 -8.84 16.64 -15.56
C THR A 81 -9.36 16.53 -17.00
N SER A 82 -10.54 17.11 -17.24
CA SER A 82 -10.90 17.53 -18.60
C SER A 82 -9.85 18.57 -19.03
N MET A 83 -8.97 18.19 -19.95
CA MET A 83 -8.17 19.15 -20.73
C MET A 83 -9.06 19.84 -21.75
#